data_AF-A0AAU8LSQ4-F1
#
_entry.id   AF-A0AAU8LSQ4-F1
#
_cell.length_a   1.000
_cell.length_b   1.000
_cell.length_c   1.000
_cell.angle_alpha   90.00
_cell.angle_beta   90.00
_cell.angle_gamma   90.00
#
_symmetry.space_group_name_H-M   'P 1'
#
loop_
_entity.id
_entity.type
_entity.pdbx_description
1 polymer ?
#
loop_
_entity_poly.entity_id
_entity_poly.type
_entity_poly.pdbx_seq_one_letter_code
_entity_poly.pdbx_strand_id
1 'polypeptide(L)'
;MATIQWRPDINTLTVPQSYRVRFVPRNTANIQDIAADIARQYPNVSTTDILNILRAEDEVIMARLLDGEQVDKGECCSWSLSFSGRLDSPDDMLPSLDDNLNVKIQVAQPFLDTIRRGALLERLPMNEKLPMISQVEETLLKLPNVLAASGVVMINGANLLFDPEGGSGGCVIEGTRSGSIIQTRFPVISNNSIMLMPEIPEQDNPWNNEYRISVSTHYSEHGTLCSSIYDRFLRTPLTVHDLGQADPPETGILTGSADTPYVSVIGGGLTDNETLRIQAIHDAQRDMLLFSLLNMHEGDRIGGLVVVGVNGEYTLPGFTNSAVHSLDIRVDDYAALKAMIRHDYNGRLVDVLEVRM
;
A
#
# COMPACT_ATOMS: atom_id res chain seq x y z
N MET A 1 2.86 38.05 -18.02
CA MET A 1 3.34 36.86 -18.76
C MET A 1 3.14 35.65 -17.87
N ALA A 2 2.62 34.55 -18.41
CA ALA A 2 2.50 33.30 -17.64
C ALA A 2 3.89 32.66 -17.48
N THR A 3 4.13 32.05 -16.33
CA THR A 3 5.37 31.33 -16.00
C THR A 3 5.23 29.84 -16.32
N ILE A 4 6.34 29.20 -16.67
CA ILE A 4 6.48 27.74 -16.78
C ILE A 4 6.64 27.18 -15.37
N GLN A 5 5.66 26.38 -14.94
CA GLN A 5 5.65 25.80 -13.61
C GLN A 5 6.47 24.51 -13.56
N TRP A 6 7.32 24.39 -12.55
CA TRP A 6 8.10 23.19 -12.30
C TRP A 6 8.14 22.85 -10.81
N ARG A 7 8.40 21.59 -10.50
CA ARG A 7 8.42 21.05 -9.14
C ARG A 7 9.68 20.21 -8.93
N PRO A 8 10.35 20.31 -7.76
CA PRO A 8 11.41 19.38 -7.40
C PRO A 8 10.81 18.02 -6.99
N ASP A 9 11.34 16.93 -7.56
CA ASP A 9 11.09 15.56 -7.13
C ASP A 9 12.41 14.88 -6.73
N ILE A 10 12.37 13.87 -5.85
CA ILE A 10 13.57 13.11 -5.48
C ILE A 10 14.08 12.32 -6.69
N ASN A 11 15.39 12.31 -6.91
CA ASN A 11 16.04 11.45 -7.88
C ASN A 11 16.42 10.12 -7.22
N THR A 12 15.63 9.07 -7.51
CA THR A 12 15.82 7.72 -6.95
C THR A 12 17.03 6.98 -7.50
N LEU A 13 17.68 7.52 -8.53
CA LEU A 13 18.78 6.86 -9.26
C LEU A 13 20.18 7.30 -8.78
N THR A 14 20.28 8.15 -7.77
CA THR A 14 21.57 8.73 -7.34
C THR A 14 21.84 8.55 -5.85
N VAL A 15 23.07 8.15 -5.54
CA VAL A 15 23.67 8.18 -4.20
C VAL A 15 24.96 9.01 -4.27
N PRO A 16 25.12 10.10 -3.49
CA PRO A 16 24.18 10.63 -2.49
C PRO A 16 22.89 11.20 -3.11
N GLN A 17 21.87 11.39 -2.27
CA GLN A 17 20.53 11.83 -2.68
C GLN A 17 20.57 13.16 -3.45
N SER A 18 19.89 13.19 -4.61
CA SER A 18 19.72 14.39 -5.43
C SER A 18 18.25 14.60 -5.85
N TYR A 19 17.98 15.66 -6.61
CA TYR A 19 16.62 16.05 -7.02
C TYR A 19 16.56 16.25 -8.53
N ARG A 20 15.40 15.96 -9.12
CA ARG A 20 15.09 16.23 -10.54
C ARG A 20 14.00 17.29 -10.67
N VAL A 21 14.05 18.04 -11.78
CA VAL A 21 13.04 19.03 -12.15
C VAL A 21 11.92 18.32 -12.91
N ARG A 22 10.69 18.40 -12.39
CA ARG A 22 9.49 17.95 -13.10
C ARG A 22 8.71 19.15 -13.60
N PHE A 23 8.44 19.19 -14.91
CA PHE A 23 7.51 20.16 -15.50
C PHE A 23 6.06 19.87 -15.04
N VAL A 24 5.31 20.92 -14.70
CA VAL A 24 3.90 20.84 -14.30
C VAL A 24 3.08 21.66 -15.31
N PRO A 25 2.32 21.02 -16.22
CA PRO A 25 1.51 21.75 -17.19
C PRO A 25 0.38 22.50 -16.47
N ARG A 26 0.19 23.78 -16.80
CA ARG A 26 -0.93 24.58 -16.26
C ARG A 26 -2.27 24.11 -16.82
N ASN A 27 -2.29 23.81 -18.12
CA ASN A 27 -3.41 23.32 -18.90
C ASN A 27 -2.85 22.55 -20.09
N THR A 28 -3.71 21.80 -20.78
CA THR A 28 -3.39 21.21 -22.09
C THR A 28 -4.16 21.97 -23.16
N ALA A 29 -3.46 22.51 -24.16
CA ALA A 29 -4.07 23.11 -25.33
C ALA A 29 -4.25 22.03 -26.41
N ASN A 30 -5.47 21.90 -26.93
CA ASN A 30 -5.78 21.01 -28.04
C ASN A 30 -5.68 21.73 -29.40
N ILE A 31 -5.93 21.01 -30.50
CA ILE A 31 -5.85 21.57 -31.86
C ILE A 31 -6.85 22.72 -32.08
N GLN A 32 -8.01 22.71 -31.42
CA GLN A 32 -8.98 23.79 -31.49
C GLN A 32 -8.48 25.05 -30.78
N ASP A 33 -7.82 24.91 -29.63
CA ASP A 33 -7.20 26.01 -28.90
C ASP A 33 -6.11 26.68 -29.75
N ILE A 34 -5.27 25.88 -30.40
CA ILE A 34 -4.22 26.36 -31.33
C ILE A 34 -4.84 27.10 -32.52
N ALA A 35 -5.88 26.53 -33.15
CA ALA A 35 -6.54 27.20 -34.27
C ALA A 35 -7.14 28.55 -33.87
N ALA A 36 -7.74 28.64 -32.68
CA ALA A 36 -8.28 29.88 -32.13
C ALA A 36 -7.18 30.90 -31.81
N ASP A 37 -6.02 30.46 -31.30
CA ASP A 37 -4.86 31.31 -31.05
C ASP A 37 -4.31 31.91 -32.36
N ILE A 38 -4.23 31.12 -33.43
CA ILE A 38 -3.78 31.59 -34.76
C ILE A 38 -4.80 32.57 -35.35
N ALA A 39 -6.10 32.27 -35.28
CA ALA A 39 -7.15 33.16 -35.80
C ALA A 39 -7.12 34.54 -35.11
N ARG A 40 -6.78 34.58 -33.81
CA ARG A 40 -6.57 35.83 -33.08
C ARG A 40 -5.39 36.66 -33.59
N GLN A 41 -4.34 36.02 -34.09
CA GLN A 41 -3.17 36.70 -34.68
C GLN A 41 -3.41 37.12 -36.14
N TYR A 42 -4.28 36.39 -36.85
CA TYR A 42 -4.64 36.65 -38.24
C TYR A 42 -6.16 36.80 -38.39
N PRO A 43 -6.75 37.94 -37.98
CA PRO A 43 -8.21 38.10 -37.88
C PRO A 43 -8.98 37.93 -39.20
N ASN A 44 -8.29 37.95 -40.34
CA ASN A 44 -8.88 37.78 -41.66
C ASN A 44 -9.09 36.30 -42.04
N VAL A 45 -8.63 35.34 -41.21
CA VAL A 45 -8.78 33.91 -41.45
C VAL A 45 -9.66 33.32 -40.36
N SER A 46 -10.67 32.52 -40.74
CA SER A 46 -11.57 31.91 -39.76
C SER A 46 -10.89 30.78 -38.98
N THR A 47 -11.30 30.58 -37.73
CA THR A 47 -10.83 29.45 -36.90
C THR A 47 -11.10 28.11 -37.57
N THR A 48 -12.23 27.97 -38.27
CA THR A 48 -12.60 26.74 -38.99
C THR A 48 -11.63 26.45 -40.14
N ASP A 49 -11.25 27.46 -40.91
CA ASP A 49 -10.30 27.29 -42.01
C ASP A 49 -8.92 26.89 -41.48
N ILE A 50 -8.47 27.52 -40.39
CA ILE A 50 -7.20 27.16 -39.74
C ILE A 50 -7.23 25.72 -39.24
N LEU A 51 -8.32 25.29 -38.58
CA LEU A 51 -8.45 23.91 -38.11
C LEU A 51 -8.39 22.90 -39.24
N ASN A 52 -9.03 23.20 -40.38
CA ASN A 52 -8.97 22.34 -41.57
C ASN A 52 -7.55 22.26 -42.13
N ILE A 53 -6.81 23.38 -42.16
CA ILE A 53 -5.42 23.41 -42.59
C ILE A 53 -4.52 22.57 -41.67
N LEU A 54 -4.67 22.71 -40.34
CA LEU A 54 -3.87 21.93 -39.37
C LEU A 54 -4.11 20.42 -39.52
N ARG A 55 -5.36 20.00 -39.74
CA ARG A 55 -5.69 18.58 -39.99
C ARG A 55 -5.13 18.08 -41.32
N ALA A 56 -5.26 18.88 -42.37
CA ALA A 56 -4.69 18.54 -43.68
C ALA A 56 -3.16 18.44 -43.61
N GLU A 57 -2.52 19.28 -42.79
CA GLU A 57 -1.09 19.17 -42.50
C GLU A 57 -0.74 17.83 -41.84
N ASP A 58 -1.45 17.43 -40.79
CA ASP A 58 -1.23 16.13 -40.11
C ASP A 58 -1.38 14.95 -41.09
N GLU A 59 -2.40 14.98 -41.96
CA GLU A 59 -2.63 13.95 -42.99
C GLU A 59 -1.48 13.89 -44.00
N VAL A 60 -0.97 15.04 -44.45
CA VAL A 60 0.15 15.11 -45.39
C VAL A 60 1.43 14.61 -44.74
N ILE A 61 1.72 14.97 -43.49
CA ILE A 61 2.89 14.48 -42.75
C ILE A 61 2.82 12.96 -42.64
N MET A 62 1.67 12.41 -42.27
CA MET A 62 1.47 10.96 -42.16
C MET A 62 1.69 10.25 -43.51
N ALA A 63 1.10 10.74 -44.60
CA ALA A 63 1.27 10.16 -45.92
C ALA A 63 2.74 10.12 -46.35
N ARG A 64 3.47 11.22 -46.12
CA ARG A 64 4.91 11.34 -46.43
C ARG A 64 5.75 10.34 -45.63
N LEU A 65 5.45 10.17 -44.34
CA LEU A 65 6.13 9.17 -43.51
C LEU A 65 5.84 7.75 -43.99
N LEU A 66 4.60 7.45 -44.39
CA LEU A 66 4.23 6.14 -44.95
C LEU A 66 4.92 5.85 -46.29
N ASP A 67 5.24 6.89 -47.06
CA ASP A 67 6.06 6.81 -48.28
C ASP A 67 7.56 6.65 -47.97
N GLY A 68 7.95 6.59 -46.69
CA GLY A 68 9.34 6.43 -46.25
C GLY A 68 10.15 7.72 -46.25
N GLU A 69 9.50 8.87 -46.42
CA GLU A 69 10.16 10.17 -46.41
C GLU A 69 10.39 10.68 -44.97
N GLN A 70 11.41 11.52 -44.79
CA GLN A 70 11.56 12.36 -43.60
C GLN A 70 10.88 13.70 -43.90
N VAL A 71 10.07 14.20 -42.97
CA VAL A 71 9.41 15.51 -43.11
C VAL A 71 10.14 16.53 -42.25
N ASP A 72 10.55 17.65 -42.83
CA ASP A 72 11.19 18.76 -42.12
C ASP A 72 10.34 20.03 -42.22
N LYS A 73 9.84 20.51 -41.07
CA LYS A 73 9.14 21.79 -40.94
C LYS A 73 10.10 22.87 -40.44
N GLY A 74 11.26 22.93 -41.08
CA GLY A 74 12.29 23.96 -40.95
C GLY A 74 12.58 24.37 -39.51
N GLU A 75 12.16 25.58 -39.13
CA GLU A 75 12.47 26.18 -37.83
C GLU A 75 11.74 25.55 -36.64
N CYS A 76 10.85 24.57 -36.84
CA CYS A 76 10.05 23.98 -35.77
C CYS A 76 10.57 22.60 -35.37
N CYS A 77 10.37 21.60 -36.23
CA CYS A 77 10.73 20.21 -35.98
C CYS A 77 10.77 19.39 -37.26
N SER A 78 11.36 18.21 -37.17
CA SER A 78 11.34 17.17 -38.20
C SER A 78 10.77 15.86 -37.67
N TRP A 79 10.08 15.13 -38.53
CA TRP A 79 9.52 13.79 -38.28
C TRP A 79 10.28 12.77 -39.11
N SER A 80 10.67 11.67 -38.48
CA SER A 80 11.39 10.56 -39.11
C SER A 80 10.90 9.23 -38.54
N LEU A 81 10.96 8.16 -39.34
CA LEU A 81 10.74 6.81 -38.85
C LEU A 81 12.01 6.28 -38.16
N SER A 82 11.84 5.51 -37.10
CA SER A 82 12.93 4.81 -36.41
C SER A 82 12.48 3.43 -35.96
N PHE A 83 13.42 2.50 -35.86
CA PHE A 83 13.14 1.13 -35.44
C PHE A 83 13.83 0.84 -34.10
N SER A 84 13.09 0.26 -33.16
CA SER A 84 13.60 -0.19 -31.87
C SER A 84 13.51 -1.71 -31.78
N GLY A 85 14.50 -2.41 -32.33
CA GLY A 85 14.52 -3.88 -32.31
C GLY A 85 15.94 -4.42 -32.32
N ARG A 86 16.15 -5.54 -31.62
CA ARG A 86 17.39 -6.31 -31.72
C ARG A 86 17.20 -7.38 -32.79
N LEU A 87 18.12 -7.39 -33.76
CA LEU A 87 18.31 -8.50 -34.68
C LEU A 87 19.55 -9.27 -34.23
N ASP A 88 19.49 -10.60 -34.23
CA ASP A 88 20.64 -11.45 -33.88
C ASP A 88 21.52 -11.73 -35.11
N SER A 89 20.98 -11.51 -36.32
CA SER A 89 21.65 -11.60 -37.61
C SER A 89 21.19 -10.49 -38.57
N PRO A 90 22.04 -10.02 -39.51
CA PRO A 90 21.63 -9.05 -40.54
C PRO A 90 20.56 -9.57 -41.51
N ASP A 91 20.39 -10.89 -41.61
CA ASP A 91 19.40 -11.53 -42.48
C ASP A 91 18.08 -11.84 -41.76
N ASP A 92 17.97 -11.49 -40.47
CA ASP A 92 16.76 -11.72 -39.70
C ASP A 92 15.59 -10.92 -40.27
N MET A 93 14.40 -11.53 -40.23
CA MET A 93 13.18 -10.81 -40.53
C MET A 93 12.95 -9.70 -39.51
N LEU A 94 12.46 -8.56 -39.99
CA LEU A 94 12.08 -7.47 -39.11
C LEU A 94 10.97 -7.95 -38.15
N PRO A 95 11.15 -7.79 -36.82
CA PRO A 95 10.09 -8.11 -35.87
C PRO A 95 8.88 -7.18 -36.04
N SER A 96 7.75 -7.54 -35.42
CA SER A 96 6.45 -6.88 -35.63
C SER A 96 6.54 -5.35 -35.59
N LEU A 97 5.89 -4.68 -36.55
CA LEU A 97 5.89 -3.22 -36.61
C LEU A 97 5.25 -2.59 -35.37
N ASP A 98 4.23 -3.24 -34.79
CA ASP A 98 3.53 -2.76 -33.60
C ASP A 98 4.46 -2.55 -32.40
N ASP A 99 5.53 -3.35 -32.32
CA ASP A 99 6.48 -3.33 -31.21
C ASP A 99 7.80 -2.59 -31.53
N ASN A 100 8.09 -2.32 -32.81
CA ASN A 100 9.41 -1.86 -33.25
C ASN A 100 9.39 -0.56 -34.06
N LEU A 101 8.32 -0.21 -34.76
CA LEU A 101 8.25 1.01 -35.57
C LEU A 101 7.86 2.20 -34.70
N ASN A 102 8.68 3.24 -34.70
CA ASN A 102 8.46 4.46 -33.93
C ASN A 102 8.56 5.69 -34.83
N VAL A 103 7.71 6.68 -34.57
CA VAL A 103 7.88 8.03 -35.13
C VAL A 103 8.73 8.86 -34.18
N LYS A 104 9.90 9.31 -34.65
CA LYS A 104 10.80 10.19 -33.92
C LYS A 104 10.60 11.63 -34.38
N ILE A 105 10.27 12.51 -33.43
CA ILE A 105 10.17 13.95 -33.64
C ILE A 105 11.40 14.63 -33.05
N GLN A 106 12.08 15.45 -33.84
CA GLN A 106 13.24 16.22 -33.41
C GLN A 106 12.94 17.71 -33.50
N VAL A 107 13.03 18.41 -32.37
CA VAL A 107 12.81 19.86 -32.31
C VAL A 107 14.03 20.61 -32.82
N ALA A 108 13.83 21.60 -33.68
CA ALA A 108 14.91 22.42 -34.22
C ALA A 108 15.54 23.29 -33.12
N GLN A 109 16.87 23.48 -33.16
CA GLN A 109 17.57 24.31 -32.18
C GLN A 109 17.04 25.77 -32.12
N PRO A 110 16.76 26.46 -33.25
CA PRO A 110 16.20 27.81 -33.21
C PRO A 110 14.87 27.90 -32.44
N PHE A 111 14.03 26.87 -32.54
CA PHE A 111 12.79 26.76 -31.77
C PHE A 111 13.07 26.68 -30.26
N LEU A 112 13.97 25.77 -29.87
CA LEU A 112 14.37 25.58 -28.47
C LEU A 112 14.98 26.86 -27.89
N ASP A 113 15.80 27.55 -28.65
CA ASP A 113 16.44 28.80 -28.21
C ASP A 113 15.44 29.93 -28.03
N THR A 114 14.37 29.95 -28.82
CA THR A 114 13.27 30.90 -28.64
C THR A 114 12.49 30.60 -27.36
N ILE A 115 12.18 29.33 -27.08
CA ILE A 115 11.55 28.93 -25.81
C ILE A 115 12.45 29.29 -24.62
N ARG A 116 13.75 28.95 -24.67
CA ARG A 116 14.70 29.21 -23.58
C ARG A 116 14.83 30.70 -23.27
N ARG A 117 14.88 31.56 -24.29
CA ARG A 117 14.96 33.02 -24.11
C ARG A 117 13.67 33.62 -23.54
N GLY A 118 12.52 33.06 -23.87
CA GLY A 118 11.21 33.53 -23.38
C GLY A 118 10.75 32.90 -22.06
N ALA A 119 11.43 31.85 -21.59
CA ALA A 119 11.01 31.09 -20.42
C ALA A 119 11.19 31.86 -19.12
N LEU A 120 10.09 32.14 -18.42
CA LEU A 120 10.08 32.55 -17.02
C LEU A 120 9.64 31.36 -16.18
N LEU A 121 10.48 30.93 -15.24
CA LEU A 121 10.21 29.74 -14.43
C LEU A 121 9.55 30.10 -13.10
N GLU A 122 8.57 29.30 -12.69
CA GLU A 122 7.96 29.35 -11.36
C GLU A 122 8.14 27.99 -10.69
N ARG A 123 8.76 28.00 -9.50
CA ARG A 123 8.90 26.81 -8.69
C ARG A 123 7.65 26.60 -7.85
N LEU A 124 6.97 25.48 -8.05
CA LEU A 124 5.91 24.98 -7.19
C LEU A 124 6.49 24.24 -5.98
N PRO A 125 5.73 24.14 -4.86
CA PRO A 125 6.10 23.28 -3.75
C PRO A 125 6.18 21.81 -4.21
N MET A 126 7.01 21.02 -3.52
CA MET A 126 7.10 19.56 -3.71
C MET A 126 5.73 18.91 -3.46
N ASN A 127 5.44 17.76 -4.11
CA ASN A 127 4.20 17.02 -3.84
C ASN A 127 4.13 16.67 -2.35
N GLU A 128 2.94 16.86 -1.75
CA GLU A 128 2.69 16.50 -0.36
C GLU A 128 3.02 15.02 -0.15
N LYS A 129 3.91 14.77 0.80
CA LYS A 129 4.28 13.44 1.26
C LYS A 129 3.06 12.91 2.01
N LEU A 130 2.46 11.79 1.62
CA LEU A 130 1.58 11.11 2.57
C LEU A 130 2.47 10.37 3.59
N PRO A 131 2.11 10.33 4.88
CA PRO A 131 2.71 9.37 5.79
C PRO A 131 2.53 7.96 5.22
N MET A 132 3.56 7.13 5.28
CA MET A 132 3.52 5.78 4.74
C MET A 132 3.93 4.83 5.84
N ILE A 133 3.03 3.92 6.24
CA ILE A 133 3.30 2.89 7.22
C ILE A 133 3.61 1.59 6.46
N SER A 134 4.81 1.06 6.65
CA SER A 134 5.29 -0.14 5.94
C SER A 134 5.26 -1.39 6.80
N GLN A 135 5.48 -1.23 8.11
CA GLN A 135 5.52 -2.34 9.06
C GLN A 135 5.11 -1.84 10.44
N VAL A 136 4.40 -2.69 11.16
CA VAL A 136 4.11 -2.53 12.58
C VAL A 136 4.50 -3.80 13.31
N GLU A 137 5.29 -3.70 14.37
CA GLU A 137 5.78 -4.84 15.15
C GLU A 137 5.77 -4.56 16.66
N GLU A 138 5.45 -5.60 17.44
CA GLU A 138 5.69 -5.61 18.88
C GLU A 138 7.20 -5.87 19.11
N THR A 139 7.85 -5.02 19.90
CA THR A 139 9.33 -4.96 19.95
C THR A 139 10.00 -6.01 20.82
N LEU A 140 9.33 -6.55 21.84
CA LEU A 140 9.91 -7.54 22.78
C LEU A 140 10.14 -8.88 22.10
N LEU A 141 9.14 -9.38 21.38
CA LEU A 141 9.15 -10.66 20.69
C LEU A 141 9.29 -10.52 19.17
N LYS A 142 9.34 -9.29 18.65
CA LYS A 142 9.43 -8.95 17.23
C LYS A 142 8.28 -9.56 16.42
N LEU A 143 7.09 -9.56 17.01
CA LEU A 143 5.91 -10.13 16.38
C LEU A 143 5.27 -9.09 15.45
N PRO A 144 5.14 -9.39 14.14
CA PRO A 144 4.51 -8.47 13.21
C PRO A 144 3.00 -8.42 13.48
N ASN A 145 2.41 -7.23 13.35
CA ASN A 145 0.97 -7.00 13.45
C ASN A 145 0.35 -7.39 14.81
N VAL A 146 1.14 -7.45 15.88
CA VAL A 146 0.64 -7.70 17.24
C VAL A 146 0.61 -6.39 18.03
N LEU A 147 -0.49 -6.15 18.73
CA LEU A 147 -0.70 -4.99 19.59
C LEU A 147 -0.77 -5.45 21.05
N ALA A 148 0.34 -5.37 21.78
CA ALA A 148 0.39 -5.76 23.19
C ALA A 148 0.34 -4.52 24.10
N ALA A 149 -0.64 -4.45 25.01
CA ALA A 149 -0.82 -3.31 25.93
C ALA A 149 0.38 -3.09 26.86
N SER A 150 1.09 -4.16 27.20
CA SER A 150 2.28 -4.14 28.06
C SER A 150 3.59 -3.87 27.31
N GLY A 151 3.56 -3.89 25.97
CA GLY A 151 4.73 -3.79 25.10
C GLY A 151 4.94 -2.40 24.50
N VAL A 152 6.05 -2.26 23.78
CA VAL A 152 6.29 -1.12 22.89
C VAL A 152 6.07 -1.59 21.46
N VAL A 153 5.32 -0.79 20.70
CA VAL A 153 5.05 -1.02 19.28
C VAL A 153 5.96 -0.12 18.47
N MET A 154 6.61 -0.70 17.47
CA MET A 154 7.42 -0.01 16.48
C MET A 154 6.63 0.08 15.17
N ILE A 155 6.49 1.29 14.64
CA ILE A 155 5.89 1.59 13.34
C ILE A 155 7.00 2.10 12.44
N ASN A 156 7.32 1.36 11.38
CA ASN A 156 8.35 1.75 10.42
C ASN A 156 7.73 2.21 9.11
N GLY A 157 8.34 3.21 8.46
CA GLY A 157 7.79 3.78 7.25
C GLY A 157 8.51 5.02 6.74
N ALA A 158 7.76 5.93 6.13
CA ALA A 158 8.28 7.19 5.62
C ALA A 158 7.30 8.33 5.87
N ASN A 159 7.86 9.52 6.12
CA ASN A 159 7.11 10.75 6.37
C ASN A 159 6.16 10.63 7.57
N LEU A 160 6.61 9.95 8.62
CA LEU A 160 5.82 9.67 9.83
C LEU A 160 5.92 10.75 10.91
N LEU A 161 6.71 11.79 10.69
CA LEU A 161 6.96 12.81 11.70
C LEU A 161 5.73 13.71 11.89
N PHE A 162 5.29 13.81 13.14
CA PHE A 162 4.32 14.80 13.62
C PHE A 162 4.71 15.24 15.04
N ASP A 163 4.18 16.38 15.47
CA ASP A 163 4.24 16.87 16.84
C ASP A 163 2.91 16.56 17.55
N PRO A 164 2.91 15.66 18.55
CA PRO A 164 1.70 15.25 19.28
C PRO A 164 1.11 16.37 20.16
N GLU A 165 1.89 17.38 20.54
CA GLU A 165 1.42 18.49 21.38
C GLU A 165 1.05 19.72 20.54
N GLY A 166 1.75 19.95 19.44
CA GLY A 166 1.57 21.11 18.56
C GLY A 166 0.43 21.01 17.54
N GLY A 167 -0.36 19.93 17.56
CA GLY A 167 -1.50 19.76 16.65
C GLY A 167 -1.11 19.54 15.17
N SER A 168 0.15 19.18 14.91
CA SER A 168 0.66 18.96 13.55
C SER A 168 0.42 17.53 13.05
N GLY A 169 -0.50 16.78 13.67
CA GLY A 169 -0.81 15.41 13.31
C GLY A 169 -1.04 14.53 14.52
N GLY A 170 -1.05 13.22 14.31
CA GLY A 170 -1.30 12.25 15.36
C GLY A 170 -1.30 10.82 14.86
N CYS A 171 -1.17 9.89 15.79
CA CYS A 171 -1.35 8.46 15.55
C CYS A 171 -2.64 8.01 16.23
N VAL A 172 -3.49 7.28 15.51
CA VAL A 172 -4.78 6.79 16.03
C VAL A 172 -4.83 5.28 15.90
N ILE A 173 -5.24 4.60 16.98
CA ILE A 173 -5.61 3.20 16.97
C ILE A 173 -7.13 3.14 17.05
N GLU A 174 -7.74 2.40 16.12
CA GLU A 174 -9.19 2.25 16.00
C GLU A 174 -9.55 0.77 15.97
N GLY A 175 -10.54 0.37 16.76
CA GLY A 175 -11.10 -0.97 16.69
C GLY A 175 -11.90 -1.16 15.41
N THR A 176 -11.91 -2.36 14.85
CA THR A 176 -12.65 -2.63 13.61
C THR A 176 -14.17 -2.61 13.76
N ARG A 177 -14.66 -2.64 15.01
CA ARG A 177 -16.09 -2.52 15.31
C ARG A 177 -16.45 -1.23 16.02
N SER A 178 -15.71 -0.89 17.06
CA SER A 178 -15.97 0.28 17.90
C SER A 178 -14.68 0.69 18.61
N GLY A 179 -14.72 1.86 19.24
CA GLY A 179 -13.59 2.39 19.98
C GLY A 179 -12.51 3.00 19.09
N SER A 180 -12.02 4.17 19.49
CA SER A 180 -10.92 4.86 18.82
C SER A 180 -10.18 5.70 19.84
N ILE A 181 -8.84 5.60 19.85
CA ILE A 181 -7.98 6.36 20.76
C ILE A 181 -6.85 7.02 19.96
N ILE A 182 -6.76 8.35 20.09
CA ILE A 182 -5.57 9.11 19.70
C ILE A 182 -4.47 8.76 20.70
N GLN A 183 -3.38 8.22 20.20
CA GLN A 183 -2.25 7.77 21.01
C GLN A 183 -1.50 8.99 21.57
N THR A 184 -1.08 8.91 22.83
CA THR A 184 -0.36 10.01 23.50
C THR A 184 1.04 9.63 24.01
N ARG A 185 1.34 8.34 24.08
CA ARG A 185 2.55 7.81 24.73
C ARG A 185 3.61 7.40 23.72
N PHE A 186 4.44 8.35 23.29
CA PHE A 186 5.48 8.13 22.28
C PHE A 186 6.90 8.24 22.86
N PRO A 187 7.62 7.13 23.02
CA PRO A 187 9.06 7.19 23.28
C PRO A 187 9.86 7.83 22.13
N VAL A 188 9.47 7.61 20.87
CA VAL A 188 10.15 8.18 19.69
C VAL A 188 9.12 8.51 18.60
N ILE A 189 9.26 9.68 18.00
CA ILE A 189 8.61 10.05 16.75
C ILE A 189 9.70 10.58 15.82
N SER A 190 9.79 10.02 14.62
CA SER A 190 10.75 10.42 13.61
C SER A 190 10.13 10.28 12.21
N ASN A 191 10.85 10.73 11.20
CA ASN A 191 10.35 10.69 9.83
C ASN A 191 10.20 9.26 9.28
N ASN A 192 10.89 8.26 9.83
CA ASN A 192 10.89 6.88 9.32
C ASN A 192 10.45 5.84 10.36
N SER A 193 10.25 6.24 11.60
CA SER A 193 9.92 5.34 12.70
C SER A 193 9.16 6.07 13.80
N ILE A 194 8.13 5.42 14.34
CA ILE A 194 7.44 5.81 15.57
C ILE A 194 7.53 4.64 16.54
N MET A 195 7.97 4.90 17.77
CA MET A 195 7.76 3.99 18.89
C MET A 195 6.65 4.54 19.76
N LEU A 196 5.71 3.69 20.13
CA LEU A 196 4.62 4.05 21.05
C LEU A 196 4.33 2.93 22.05
N MET A 197 3.83 3.33 23.21
CA MET A 197 3.20 2.42 24.16
C MET A 197 1.69 2.45 23.89
N PRO A 198 1.09 1.37 23.37
CA PRO A 198 -0.24 1.44 22.80
C PRO A 198 -1.32 1.64 23.87
N GLU A 199 -2.19 2.61 23.62
CA GLU A 199 -3.44 2.84 24.32
C GLU A 199 -4.55 2.20 23.49
N ILE A 200 -4.90 0.97 23.86
CA ILE A 200 -5.79 0.10 23.07
C ILE A 200 -7.25 0.46 23.37
N PRO A 201 -8.05 0.88 22.37
CA PRO A 201 -9.47 1.14 22.61
C PRO A 201 -10.21 -0.15 22.96
N GLU A 202 -11.16 -0.03 23.88
CA GLU A 202 -12.16 -1.08 24.11
C GLU A 202 -13.01 -1.26 22.84
N GLN A 203 -13.35 -2.51 22.53
CA GLN A 203 -14.24 -2.87 21.43
C GLN A 203 -15.49 -3.57 21.95
N ASP A 204 -16.53 -3.54 21.14
CA ASP A 204 -17.75 -4.31 21.37
C ASP A 204 -17.39 -5.80 21.29
N ASN A 205 -17.66 -6.52 22.38
CA ASN A 205 -17.40 -7.95 22.58
C ASN A 205 -15.93 -8.33 22.80
N PRO A 206 -15.65 -9.25 23.72
CA PRO A 206 -14.28 -9.58 24.15
C PRO A 206 -13.45 -10.37 23.12
N TRP A 207 -14.08 -11.00 22.12
CA TRP A 207 -13.36 -11.76 21.07
C TRP A 207 -12.88 -10.88 19.90
N ASN A 208 -13.33 -9.62 19.82
CA ASN A 208 -12.93 -8.70 18.76
C ASN A 208 -11.63 -8.02 19.15
N ASN A 209 -10.53 -8.58 18.67
CA ASN A 209 -9.18 -8.11 18.94
C ASN A 209 -8.51 -7.45 17.72
N GLU A 210 -9.25 -7.13 16.67
CA GLU A 210 -8.71 -6.57 15.41
C GLU A 210 -8.78 -5.04 15.38
N TYR A 211 -7.66 -4.40 15.04
CA TYR A 211 -7.47 -2.94 15.07
C TYR A 211 -6.82 -2.42 13.79
N ARG A 212 -7.12 -1.16 13.44
CA ARG A 212 -6.43 -0.36 12.43
C ARG A 212 -5.55 0.68 13.12
N ILE A 213 -4.45 1.03 12.46
CA ILE A 213 -3.60 2.14 12.87
C ILE A 213 -3.49 3.15 11.74
N SER A 214 -3.60 4.43 12.08
CA SER A 214 -3.44 5.53 11.14
C SER A 214 -2.48 6.57 11.68
N VAL A 215 -1.72 7.19 10.78
CA VAL A 215 -0.81 8.29 11.10
C VAL A 215 -1.19 9.47 10.23
N SER A 216 -1.28 10.63 10.87
CA SER A 216 -1.56 11.91 10.23
C SER A 216 -0.47 12.93 10.54
N THR A 217 -0.17 13.81 9.59
CA THR A 217 0.91 14.79 9.70
C THR A 217 0.62 16.04 8.86
N HIS A 218 1.03 17.20 9.40
CA HIS A 218 1.13 18.49 8.74
C HIS A 218 2.60 18.74 8.40
N TYR A 219 2.90 18.88 7.10
CA TYR A 219 4.27 19.11 6.64
C TYR A 219 4.73 20.57 6.71
N SER A 220 3.80 21.49 6.99
CA SER A 220 4.07 22.88 7.27
C SER A 220 3.01 23.42 8.24
N GLU A 221 3.34 24.49 8.95
CA GLU A 221 2.47 25.16 9.93
C GLU A 221 1.09 25.55 9.37
N HIS A 222 0.98 25.74 8.05
CA HIS A 222 -0.27 26.07 7.35
C HIS A 222 -0.66 25.01 6.31
N GLY A 223 -0.03 23.84 6.33
CA GLY A 223 -0.28 22.76 5.37
C GLY A 223 -1.58 22.02 5.67
N THR A 224 -2.10 21.28 4.69
CA THR A 224 -3.27 20.41 4.89
C THR A 224 -2.86 19.14 5.66
N LEU A 225 -3.73 18.68 6.57
CA LEU A 225 -3.51 17.42 7.29
C LEU A 225 -3.52 16.26 6.29
N CYS A 226 -2.42 15.51 6.24
CA CYS A 226 -2.29 14.33 5.41
C CYS A 226 -2.35 13.09 6.30
N SER A 227 -3.23 12.13 5.99
CA SER A 227 -3.40 10.91 6.78
C SER A 227 -3.21 9.65 5.94
N SER A 228 -2.76 8.57 6.55
CA SER A 228 -2.68 7.25 5.95
C SER A 228 -2.90 6.16 6.98
N ILE A 229 -3.49 5.06 6.52
CA ILE A 229 -3.85 3.90 7.33
C ILE A 229 -2.90 2.75 6.96
N TYR A 230 -2.45 1.98 7.95
CA TYR A 230 -1.68 0.76 7.70
C TYR A 230 -2.53 -0.25 6.95
N ASP A 231 -1.94 -0.94 5.98
CA ASP A 231 -2.64 -1.84 5.08
C ASP A 231 -3.09 -3.14 5.76
N ARG A 232 -2.44 -3.52 6.87
CA ARG A 232 -2.76 -4.72 7.64
C ARG A 232 -3.48 -4.38 8.94
N PHE A 233 -4.26 -5.34 9.40
CA PHE A 233 -4.84 -5.31 10.73
C PHE A 233 -3.83 -5.70 11.80
N LEU A 234 -3.91 -5.04 12.95
CA LEU A 234 -3.21 -5.43 14.16
C LEU A 234 -4.14 -6.27 15.03
N ARG A 235 -3.59 -7.26 15.74
CA ARG A 235 -4.37 -8.08 16.69
C ARG A 235 -3.80 -8.02 18.09
N THR A 236 -4.68 -7.89 19.09
CA THR A 236 -4.29 -7.97 20.50
C THR A 236 -4.35 -9.41 21.01
N PRO A 237 -3.48 -9.82 21.95
CA PRO A 237 -3.63 -11.12 22.58
C PRO A 237 -5.02 -11.33 23.18
N LEU A 238 -5.60 -12.52 23.00
CA LEU A 238 -6.86 -12.93 23.62
C LEU A 238 -6.56 -13.82 24.83
N THR A 239 -7.27 -13.60 25.94
CA THR A 239 -7.12 -14.45 27.13
C THR A 239 -8.16 -15.57 27.11
N VAL A 240 -7.69 -16.80 27.24
CA VAL A 240 -8.53 -18.00 27.44
C VAL A 240 -8.47 -18.35 28.91
N HIS A 241 -9.61 -18.26 29.59
CA HIS A 241 -9.72 -18.46 31.04
C HIS A 241 -10.13 -19.87 31.42
N ASP A 242 -9.68 -20.32 32.58
CA ASP A 242 -10.11 -21.56 33.26
C ASP A 242 -9.98 -22.81 32.38
N LEU A 243 -8.99 -22.83 31.46
CA LEU A 243 -8.74 -23.98 30.61
C LEU A 243 -8.40 -25.20 31.47
N GLY A 244 -8.93 -26.38 31.15
CA GLY A 244 -8.68 -27.61 31.92
C GLY A 244 -9.59 -27.82 33.14
N GLN A 245 -10.49 -26.88 33.45
CA GLN A 245 -11.62 -27.14 34.35
C GLN A 245 -12.67 -28.04 33.67
N ALA A 246 -13.62 -28.58 34.45
CA ALA A 246 -14.63 -29.52 33.95
C ALA A 246 -15.58 -28.90 32.89
N ASP A 247 -15.80 -27.59 32.95
CA ASP A 247 -16.66 -26.82 32.04
C ASP A 247 -16.04 -25.43 31.82
N PRO A 248 -14.96 -25.31 31.03
CA PRO A 248 -14.30 -24.03 30.80
C PRO A 248 -15.22 -23.08 30.01
N PRO A 249 -15.17 -21.76 30.27
CA PRO A 249 -15.94 -20.80 29.50
C PRO A 249 -15.45 -20.77 28.04
N GLU A 250 -16.39 -20.80 27.09
CA GLU A 250 -16.05 -20.67 25.68
C GLU A 250 -15.43 -19.29 25.40
N THR A 251 -14.30 -19.28 24.70
CA THR A 251 -13.60 -18.04 24.32
C THR A 251 -13.57 -17.90 22.81
N GLY A 252 -14.26 -16.89 22.27
CA GLY A 252 -14.23 -16.58 20.83
C GLY A 252 -12.84 -16.13 20.38
N ILE A 253 -12.38 -16.63 19.23
CA ILE A 253 -11.08 -16.33 18.62
C ILE A 253 -11.21 -16.23 17.08
N LEU A 254 -10.14 -15.80 16.40
CA LEU A 254 -10.01 -15.82 14.93
C LEU A 254 -11.21 -15.22 14.18
N THR A 255 -11.67 -14.08 14.68
CA THR A 255 -12.86 -13.38 14.15
C THR A 255 -12.46 -11.99 13.66
N GLY A 256 -13.08 -11.55 12.56
CA GLY A 256 -12.97 -10.18 12.07
C GLY A 256 -13.92 -9.25 12.82
N SER A 257 -14.69 -8.45 12.08
CA SER A 257 -15.67 -7.51 12.65
C SER A 257 -17.08 -8.10 12.89
N ALA A 258 -17.23 -9.42 12.79
CA ALA A 258 -18.53 -10.09 12.89
C ALA A 258 -19.18 -9.98 14.29
N ASP A 259 -20.51 -10.12 14.35
CA ASP A 259 -21.29 -10.08 15.59
C ASP A 259 -21.17 -11.36 16.43
N THR A 260 -20.61 -12.44 15.87
CA THR A 260 -20.36 -13.72 16.54
C THR A 260 -18.97 -14.24 16.15
N PRO A 261 -18.30 -15.00 17.04
CA PRO A 261 -17.00 -15.55 16.70
C PRO A 261 -17.09 -16.61 15.58
N TYR A 262 -16.06 -16.69 14.74
CA TYR A 262 -15.94 -17.75 13.72
C TYR A 262 -15.37 -19.04 14.30
N VAL A 263 -14.56 -18.93 15.34
CA VAL A 263 -13.96 -20.04 16.07
C VAL A 263 -14.07 -19.75 17.56
N SER A 264 -14.36 -20.76 18.36
CA SER A 264 -14.41 -20.68 19.81
C SER A 264 -13.46 -21.72 20.41
N VAL A 265 -12.67 -21.37 21.41
CA VAL A 265 -12.00 -22.35 22.28
C VAL A 265 -13.04 -22.90 23.22
N ILE A 266 -13.21 -24.23 23.23
CA ILE A 266 -14.23 -24.93 24.02
C ILE A 266 -13.62 -25.81 25.13
N GLY A 267 -12.29 -25.96 25.13
CA GLY A 267 -11.60 -26.81 26.07
C GLY A 267 -10.17 -27.06 25.67
N GLY A 268 -9.54 -28.01 26.35
CA GLY A 268 -8.16 -28.39 26.14
C GLY A 268 -7.54 -28.87 27.43
N GLY A 269 -6.25 -29.15 27.38
CA GLY A 269 -5.52 -29.45 28.59
C GLY A 269 -4.12 -28.87 28.58
N LEU A 270 -3.70 -28.50 29.77
CA LEU A 270 -2.48 -27.79 30.04
C LEU A 270 -1.95 -28.18 31.43
N THR A 271 -0.65 -27.99 31.64
CA THR A 271 0.03 -28.23 32.93
C THR A 271 0.39 -26.97 33.69
N ASP A 272 0.40 -25.81 33.00
CA ASP A 272 0.64 -24.48 33.58
C ASP A 272 0.12 -23.40 32.59
N ASN A 273 0.02 -22.15 33.04
CA ASN A 273 -0.31 -21.01 32.20
C ASN A 273 0.74 -20.81 31.10
N GLU A 274 0.30 -20.48 29.88
CA GLU A 274 1.20 -20.30 28.75
C GLU A 274 0.65 -19.26 27.76
N THR A 275 1.53 -18.40 27.26
CA THR A 275 1.24 -17.57 26.08
C THR A 275 1.77 -18.30 24.85
N LEU A 276 0.91 -18.54 23.88
CA LEU A 276 1.23 -19.21 22.63
C LEU A 276 0.56 -18.52 21.44
N ARG A 277 0.87 -18.98 20.23
CA ARG A 277 0.19 -18.49 19.02
C ARG A 277 -0.64 -19.58 18.40
N ILE A 278 -1.79 -19.22 17.85
CA ILE A 278 -2.59 -20.09 16.99
C ILE A 278 -2.44 -19.60 15.55
N GLN A 279 -2.25 -20.52 14.62
CA GLN A 279 -2.10 -20.23 13.21
C GLN A 279 -3.18 -20.94 12.40
N ALA A 280 -3.77 -20.21 11.45
CA ALA A 280 -4.63 -20.75 10.41
C ALA A 280 -4.10 -20.35 9.02
N ILE A 281 -3.88 -21.33 8.15
CA ILE A 281 -3.38 -21.15 6.78
C ILE A 281 -4.41 -21.68 5.78
N HIS A 282 -4.64 -20.95 4.69
CA HIS A 282 -5.40 -21.47 3.54
C HIS A 282 -4.50 -22.32 2.65
N ASP A 283 -4.78 -23.62 2.55
CA ASP A 283 -4.20 -24.52 1.56
C ASP A 283 -4.96 -24.37 0.24
N ALA A 284 -4.40 -23.58 -0.68
CA ALA A 284 -5.03 -23.31 -1.97
C ALA A 284 -5.20 -24.56 -2.86
N GLN A 285 -4.40 -25.63 -2.66
CA GLN A 285 -4.52 -26.85 -3.46
C GLN A 285 -5.71 -27.69 -3.04
N ARG A 286 -5.97 -27.74 -1.74
CA ARG A 286 -7.05 -28.55 -1.16
C ARG A 286 -8.31 -27.75 -0.82
N ASP A 287 -8.23 -26.42 -0.94
CA ASP A 287 -9.24 -25.45 -0.53
C ASP A 287 -9.73 -25.66 0.92
N MET A 288 -8.77 -25.97 1.80
CA MET A 288 -8.96 -26.24 3.23
C MET A 288 -8.15 -25.30 4.10
N LEU A 289 -8.52 -25.20 5.38
CA LEU A 289 -7.71 -24.51 6.38
C LEU A 289 -6.83 -25.50 7.14
N LEU A 290 -5.60 -25.09 7.43
CA LEU A 290 -4.65 -25.83 8.24
C LEU A 290 -4.40 -25.06 9.54
N PHE A 291 -4.67 -25.71 10.66
CA PHE A 291 -4.50 -25.15 12.00
C PHE A 291 -3.29 -25.75 12.70
N SER A 292 -2.59 -24.94 13.48
CA SER A 292 -1.52 -25.41 14.39
C SER A 292 -1.28 -24.42 15.51
N LEU A 293 -0.74 -24.92 16.63
CA LEU A 293 -0.23 -24.08 17.72
C LEU A 293 1.27 -23.82 17.51
N LEU A 294 1.74 -22.61 17.82
CA LEU A 294 3.13 -22.20 17.70
C LEU A 294 3.63 -21.64 19.03
N ASN A 295 4.92 -21.82 19.31
CA ASN A 295 5.62 -21.05 20.33
C ASN A 295 5.55 -19.54 20.00
N MET A 296 5.75 -18.64 20.96
CA MET A 296 5.89 -17.20 20.78
C MET A 296 7.08 -16.80 19.89
N HIS A 297 8.18 -17.57 19.88
CA HIS A 297 9.31 -17.29 19.00
C HIS A 297 9.08 -17.83 17.57
N GLU A 298 9.21 -16.99 16.55
CA GLU A 298 9.06 -17.38 15.15
C GLU A 298 10.08 -18.45 14.72
N GLY A 299 9.59 -19.51 14.06
CA GLY A 299 10.42 -20.59 13.52
C GLY A 299 10.90 -21.65 14.52
N ASP A 300 10.54 -21.54 15.81
CA ASP A 300 11.10 -22.42 16.84
C ASP A 300 10.35 -23.76 16.98
N ARG A 301 9.07 -23.73 17.39
CA ARG A 301 8.28 -24.95 17.67
C ARG A 301 6.84 -24.81 17.20
N ILE A 302 6.34 -25.89 16.59
CA ILE A 302 5.04 -25.97 15.94
C ILE A 302 4.38 -27.29 16.35
N GLY A 303 3.10 -27.24 16.71
CA GLY A 303 2.28 -28.42 16.97
C GLY A 303 1.93 -29.15 15.66
N GLY A 304 1.36 -30.34 15.77
CA GLY A 304 0.82 -31.05 14.61
C GLY A 304 -0.22 -30.22 13.85
N LEU A 305 -0.17 -30.29 12.51
CA LEU A 305 -1.15 -29.63 11.64
C LEU A 305 -2.48 -30.39 11.67
N VAL A 306 -3.57 -29.66 11.85
CA VAL A 306 -4.94 -30.17 11.81
C VAL A 306 -5.66 -29.60 10.60
N VAL A 307 -6.26 -30.48 9.80
CA VAL A 307 -7.02 -30.10 8.60
C VAL A 307 -8.45 -29.78 9.00
N VAL A 308 -8.90 -28.57 8.69
CA VAL A 308 -10.25 -28.07 8.93
C VAL A 308 -10.90 -27.79 7.59
N GLY A 309 -11.96 -28.53 7.28
CA GLY A 309 -12.69 -28.41 6.00
C GLY A 309 -14.16 -27.99 6.13
N VAL A 310 -14.71 -28.01 7.35
CA VAL A 310 -16.12 -27.74 7.65
C VAL A 310 -16.28 -27.20 9.08
N ASN A 311 -17.47 -26.72 9.42
CA ASN A 311 -17.85 -26.43 10.79
C ASN A 311 -17.77 -27.69 11.66
N GLY A 312 -17.38 -27.53 12.93
CA GLY A 312 -17.26 -28.66 13.86
C GLY A 312 -16.17 -28.47 14.90
N GLU A 313 -16.00 -29.49 15.74
CA GLU A 313 -15.01 -29.52 16.81
C GLU A 313 -13.71 -30.17 16.35
N TYR A 314 -12.59 -29.61 16.78
CA TYR A 314 -11.25 -30.05 16.42
C TYR A 314 -10.30 -29.91 17.61
N THR A 315 -9.40 -30.88 17.79
CA THR A 315 -8.36 -30.83 18.81
C THR A 315 -7.03 -30.50 18.16
N LEU A 316 -6.46 -29.35 18.53
CA LEU A 316 -5.12 -28.92 18.10
C LEU A 316 -4.09 -29.48 19.08
N PRO A 317 -3.09 -30.26 18.62
CA PRO A 317 -2.03 -30.74 19.49
C PRO A 317 -1.06 -29.61 19.85
N GLY A 318 -0.61 -29.61 21.10
CA GLY A 318 0.51 -28.79 21.57
C GLY A 318 1.83 -29.12 20.88
N PHE A 319 2.86 -28.32 21.13
CA PHE A 319 4.22 -28.55 20.65
C PHE A 319 5.14 -29.06 21.77
N THR A 320 6.34 -29.50 21.39
CA THR A 320 7.30 -30.06 22.35
C THR A 320 7.67 -29.06 23.44
N ASN A 321 7.51 -29.50 24.71
CA ASN A 321 7.67 -28.69 25.93
C ASN A 321 6.68 -27.51 26.07
N SER A 322 5.56 -27.52 25.35
CA SER A 322 4.43 -26.64 25.65
C SER A 322 3.79 -27.08 26.96
N ALA A 323 3.35 -26.12 27.77
CA ALA A 323 2.49 -26.42 28.91
C ALA A 323 1.08 -26.79 28.45
N VAL A 324 0.60 -26.22 27.34
CA VAL A 324 -0.64 -26.62 26.65
C VAL A 324 -0.39 -27.85 25.79
N HIS A 325 -0.94 -29.00 26.18
CA HIS A 325 -0.77 -30.24 25.42
C HIS A 325 -1.84 -30.43 24.34
N SER A 326 -3.01 -29.83 24.51
CA SER A 326 -4.07 -29.80 23.51
C SER A 326 -4.98 -28.59 23.70
N LEU A 327 -5.50 -28.06 22.58
CA LEU A 327 -6.51 -27.01 22.56
C LEU A 327 -7.71 -27.49 21.73
N ASP A 328 -8.87 -27.57 22.35
CA ASP A 328 -10.11 -27.95 21.68
C ASP A 328 -10.82 -26.69 21.19
N ILE A 329 -11.10 -26.65 19.89
CA ILE A 329 -11.75 -25.54 19.22
C ILE A 329 -13.03 -26.01 18.53
N ARG A 330 -14.02 -25.13 18.43
CA ARG A 330 -15.20 -25.28 17.58
C ARG A 330 -15.16 -24.23 16.49
N VAL A 331 -15.29 -24.65 15.24
CA VAL A 331 -15.43 -23.77 14.07
C VAL A 331 -16.91 -23.59 13.80
N ASP A 332 -17.40 -22.38 14.05
CA ASP A 332 -18.83 -22.02 13.95
C ASP A 332 -19.18 -21.49 12.55
N ASP A 333 -18.26 -20.79 11.88
CA ASP A 333 -18.42 -20.31 10.49
C ASP A 333 -17.14 -20.49 9.64
N TYR A 334 -16.99 -21.69 9.07
CA TYR A 334 -15.86 -22.04 8.21
C TYR A 334 -15.79 -21.18 6.94
N ALA A 335 -16.94 -20.83 6.36
CA ALA A 335 -16.97 -20.10 5.09
C ALA A 335 -16.47 -18.66 5.28
N ALA A 336 -16.96 -17.96 6.31
CA ALA A 336 -16.50 -16.62 6.65
C ALA A 336 -15.04 -16.63 7.10
N LEU A 337 -14.64 -17.59 7.93
CA LEU A 337 -13.24 -17.74 8.36
C LEU A 337 -12.28 -17.91 7.20
N LYS A 338 -12.60 -18.81 6.25
CA LYS A 338 -11.77 -19.02 5.06
C LYS A 338 -11.69 -17.77 4.19
N ALA A 339 -12.80 -17.06 4.01
CA ALA A 339 -12.83 -15.81 3.25
C ALA A 339 -11.94 -14.74 3.90
N MET A 340 -12.07 -14.53 5.21
CA MET A 340 -11.26 -13.58 5.97
C MET A 340 -9.77 -13.90 5.86
N ILE A 341 -9.37 -15.16 6.11
CA ILE A 341 -7.96 -15.55 6.03
C ILE A 341 -7.40 -15.31 4.63
N ARG A 342 -8.17 -15.61 3.58
CA ARG A 342 -7.74 -15.45 2.19
C ARG A 342 -7.62 -13.99 1.77
N HIS A 343 -8.61 -13.16 2.09
CA HIS A 343 -8.74 -11.81 1.55
C HIS A 343 -8.07 -10.75 2.42
N ASP A 344 -8.20 -10.88 3.74
CA ASP A 344 -7.75 -9.85 4.68
C ASP A 344 -6.35 -10.15 5.24
N TYR A 345 -5.98 -11.44 5.27
CA TYR A 345 -4.72 -11.92 5.84
C TYR A 345 -3.79 -12.60 4.83
N ASN A 346 -4.03 -12.42 3.52
CA ASN A 346 -3.19 -12.97 2.44
C ASN A 346 -2.92 -14.49 2.57
N GLY A 347 -3.91 -15.25 3.04
CA GLY A 347 -3.85 -16.70 3.17
C GLY A 347 -3.23 -17.22 4.48
N ARG A 348 -2.77 -16.35 5.39
CA ARG A 348 -2.19 -16.77 6.68
C ARG A 348 -2.54 -15.80 7.80
N LEU A 349 -3.31 -16.29 8.76
CA LEU A 349 -3.60 -15.59 10.03
C LEU A 349 -2.82 -16.27 11.17
N VAL A 350 -2.18 -15.45 12.00
CA VAL A 350 -1.56 -15.87 13.26
C VAL A 350 -2.09 -14.94 14.35
N ASP A 351 -2.59 -15.52 15.44
CA ASP A 351 -3.09 -14.78 16.59
C ASP A 351 -2.40 -15.24 17.88
N VAL A 352 -2.43 -14.42 18.91
CA VAL A 352 -1.78 -14.70 20.21
C VAL A 352 -2.84 -15.04 21.24
N LEU A 353 -2.64 -16.15 21.95
CA LEU A 353 -3.51 -16.59 23.04
C LEU A 353 -2.72 -16.59 24.36
N GLU A 354 -3.28 -15.95 25.39
CA GLU A 354 -2.87 -16.10 26.78
C GLU A 354 -3.75 -17.15 27.43
N VAL A 355 -3.24 -18.38 27.53
CA VAL A 355 -3.99 -19.51 28.07
C VAL A 355 -3.76 -19.60 29.57
N ARG A 356 -4.85 -19.61 30.35
CA ARG A 356 -4.83 -19.64 31.81
C ARG A 356 -5.65 -20.81 32.36
N MET A 357 -5.13 -21.45 33.40
CA MET A 357 -5.80 -22.47 34.21
C MET A 357 -6.88 -21.92 35.12
#